data_AF-A0A951X290-F1
#
_entry.id   AF-A0A951X290-F1
#
_cell.length_a   1.000
_cell.length_b   1.000
_cell.length_c   1.000
_cell.angle_alpha   90.00
_cell.angle_beta   90.00
_cell.angle_gamma   90.00
#
_symmetry.space_group_name_H-M   'P 1'
#
loop_
_entity.id
_entity.type
_entity.pdbx_description
1 polymer ?
#
loop_
_entity_poly.entity_id
_entity_poly.type
_entity_poly.pdbx_seq_one_letter_code
_entity_poly.pdbx_strand_id
1 'polypeptide(L)'
;MAFTKTHLMAAVFQPFLGALPFMAYGLVSISIHFETSLPRTPIWLHPFLLFDALVLLGLGAGVLAGFPRWAYSYLGWSLILAWWLSDMGIYGAYRLDSRMWLLPLGVFVLAMSVRRSMAPLHALLAGLWRDWTLLSLGMYTFFAWLGVLYDENHHPYLLIFIITSTLAVCAGAWFYFRQTGAIQRVLSLIIGLIALMVIGGINSATWDWRAYYDLPDSANDISPIGAVVFALILALIFLTGYLSQKRQHV
;
A
#
# COMPACT_ATOMS: atom_id res chain seq x y z
N MET A 1 -14.08 -34.94 -11.91
CA MET A 1 -13.94 -33.67 -12.67
C MET A 1 -14.27 -32.39 -11.87
N ALA A 2 -14.60 -32.45 -10.57
CA ALA A 2 -14.92 -31.27 -9.76
C ALA A 2 -13.69 -30.53 -9.18
N PHE A 3 -12.49 -31.12 -9.26
CA PHE A 3 -11.28 -30.58 -8.62
C PHE A 3 -10.68 -29.37 -9.36
N THR A 4 -10.94 -29.20 -10.65
CA THR A 4 -10.27 -28.17 -11.47
C THR A 4 -10.85 -26.77 -11.30
N LYS A 5 -12.13 -26.64 -10.90
CA LYS A 5 -12.81 -25.32 -10.84
C LYS A 5 -12.45 -24.52 -9.58
N THR A 6 -12.27 -25.19 -8.44
CA THR A 6 -11.92 -24.56 -7.15
C THR A 6 -10.52 -23.96 -7.15
N HIS A 7 -9.54 -24.63 -7.78
CA HIS A 7 -8.18 -24.09 -7.89
C HIS A 7 -8.09 -22.86 -8.81
N LEU A 8 -8.90 -22.83 -9.88
CA LEU A 8 -8.87 -21.72 -10.84
C LEU A 8 -9.43 -20.42 -10.22
N MET A 9 -10.51 -20.50 -9.43
CA MET A 9 -11.07 -19.32 -8.76
C MET A 9 -10.14 -18.78 -7.68
N ALA A 10 -9.47 -19.66 -6.92
CA ALA A 10 -8.48 -19.24 -5.92
C ALA A 10 -7.27 -18.52 -6.56
N ALA A 11 -6.85 -18.95 -7.76
CA ALA A 11 -5.69 -18.38 -8.45
C ALA A 11 -5.87 -16.93 -8.90
N VAL A 12 -7.10 -16.51 -9.25
CA VAL A 12 -7.40 -15.14 -9.68
C VAL A 12 -7.81 -14.25 -8.50
N PHE A 13 -8.51 -14.82 -7.53
CA PHE A 13 -9.06 -14.06 -6.41
C PHE A 13 -7.99 -13.58 -5.42
N GLN A 14 -6.94 -14.38 -5.19
CA GLN A 14 -5.84 -14.02 -4.29
C GLN A 14 -5.08 -12.75 -4.76
N PRO A 15 -4.63 -12.65 -6.02
CA PRO A 15 -4.05 -11.42 -6.55
C PRO A 15 -4.97 -10.21 -6.47
N PHE A 16 -6.25 -10.39 -6.80
CA PHE A 16 -7.23 -9.30 -6.74
C PHE A 16 -7.36 -8.75 -5.33
N LEU A 17 -7.60 -9.62 -4.34
CA LEU A 17 -7.72 -9.20 -2.95
C LEU A 17 -6.45 -8.53 -2.43
N GLY A 18 -5.28 -9.02 -2.81
CA GLY A 18 -3.99 -8.46 -2.38
C GLY A 18 -3.68 -7.10 -3.00
N ALA A 19 -4.17 -6.83 -4.22
CA ALA A 19 -4.01 -5.55 -4.92
C ALA A 19 -5.12 -4.53 -4.60
N LEU A 20 -6.29 -5.00 -4.13
CA LEU A 20 -7.45 -4.15 -3.84
C LEU A 20 -7.14 -2.91 -2.97
N PRO A 21 -6.39 -2.98 -1.86
CA PRO A 21 -6.15 -1.77 -1.07
C PRO A 21 -5.27 -0.75 -1.80
N PHE A 22 -4.40 -1.16 -2.73
CA PHE A 22 -3.64 -0.23 -3.58
C PHE A 22 -4.56 0.50 -4.57
N MET A 23 -5.49 -0.23 -5.18
CA MET A 23 -6.49 0.33 -6.08
C MET A 23 -7.42 1.30 -5.34
N ALA A 24 -7.91 0.91 -4.17
CA ALA A 24 -8.77 1.74 -3.34
C ALA A 24 -8.06 3.03 -2.89
N TYR A 25 -6.79 2.95 -2.50
CA TYR A 25 -6.01 4.14 -2.15
C TYR A 25 -5.83 5.10 -3.33
N GLY A 26 -5.60 4.59 -4.54
CA GLY A 26 -5.57 5.42 -5.74
C GLY A 26 -6.91 6.12 -6.02
N LEU A 27 -8.04 5.44 -5.80
CA LEU A 27 -9.37 6.06 -5.91
C LEU A 27 -9.59 7.15 -4.86
N VAL A 28 -9.13 6.94 -3.62
CA VAL A 28 -9.15 7.98 -2.58
C VAL A 28 -8.30 9.17 -3.00
N SER A 29 -7.09 8.92 -3.49
CA SER A 29 -6.17 9.98 -3.95
C SER A 29 -6.77 10.78 -5.11
N ILE A 30 -7.55 10.16 -5.99
CA ILE A 30 -8.33 10.87 -7.01
C ILE A 30 -9.44 11.72 -6.37
N SER A 31 -10.20 11.15 -5.43
CA SER A 31 -11.38 11.81 -4.85
C SER A 31 -11.07 13.08 -4.06
N ILE A 32 -9.94 13.12 -3.35
CA ILE A 32 -9.55 14.29 -2.54
C ILE A 32 -9.28 15.53 -3.41
N HIS A 33 -8.87 15.34 -4.66
CA HIS A 33 -8.68 16.42 -5.62
C HIS A 33 -10.00 16.97 -6.19
N PHE A 34 -11.13 16.32 -5.88
CA PHE A 34 -12.47 16.80 -6.22
C PHE A 34 -13.22 17.35 -4.99
N GLU A 35 -12.72 17.19 -3.76
CA GLU A 35 -13.47 17.47 -2.53
C GLU A 35 -13.77 18.95 -2.28
N THR A 36 -13.09 19.89 -2.95
CA THR A 36 -13.52 21.30 -2.99
C THR A 36 -14.94 21.48 -3.55
N SER A 37 -15.51 20.44 -4.16
CA SER A 37 -16.85 20.42 -4.78
C SER A 37 -17.96 19.82 -3.91
N LEU A 38 -17.66 19.22 -2.74
CA LEU A 38 -18.64 18.45 -1.96
C LEU A 38 -18.83 18.99 -0.53
N PRO A 39 -19.34 20.22 -0.33
CA PRO A 39 -19.52 20.83 0.99
C PRO A 39 -20.61 20.17 1.87
N ARG A 40 -21.13 18.99 1.51
CA ARG A 40 -22.27 18.33 2.19
C ARG A 40 -22.19 16.81 2.25
N THR A 41 -21.04 16.19 1.97
CA THR A 41 -20.92 14.74 2.19
C THR A 41 -20.97 14.45 3.69
N PRO A 42 -21.85 13.55 4.16
CA PRO A 42 -21.80 13.06 5.53
C PRO A 42 -20.41 12.49 5.82
N ILE A 43 -19.90 12.71 7.03
CA ILE A 43 -18.54 12.29 7.41
C ILE A 43 -18.28 10.80 7.13
N TRP A 44 -19.28 9.92 7.31
CA TRP A 44 -19.15 8.49 7.05
C TRP A 44 -19.02 8.10 5.57
N LEU A 45 -19.22 9.05 4.65
CA LEU A 45 -18.93 8.89 3.21
C LEU A 45 -17.61 9.52 2.80
N HIS A 46 -16.81 10.03 3.75
CA HIS A 46 -15.49 10.56 3.47
C HIS A 46 -14.59 9.46 2.87
N PRO A 47 -13.92 9.70 1.73
CA PRO A 47 -13.17 8.67 1.01
C PRO A 47 -12.11 7.97 1.85
N PHE A 48 -11.38 8.71 2.70
CA PHE A 48 -10.41 8.10 3.62
C PHE A 48 -11.07 7.16 4.63
N LEU A 49 -12.24 7.50 5.20
CA LEU A 49 -12.92 6.61 6.14
C LEU A 49 -13.47 5.35 5.47
N LEU A 50 -13.93 5.46 4.21
CA LEU A 50 -14.34 4.29 3.42
C LEU A 50 -13.15 3.38 3.12
N PHE A 51 -11.98 3.96 2.83
CA PHE A 51 -10.75 3.22 2.63
C PHE A 51 -10.26 2.56 3.91
N ASP A 52 -10.26 3.27 5.04
CA ASP A 52 -9.90 2.73 6.35
C ASP A 52 -10.82 1.55 6.71
N ALA A 53 -12.14 1.71 6.49
CA ALA A 53 -13.10 0.65 6.70
C ALA A 53 -12.80 -0.57 5.79
N LEU A 54 -12.50 -0.36 4.51
CA LEU A 54 -12.10 -1.42 3.58
C LEU A 54 -10.85 -2.15 4.07
N VAL A 55 -9.83 -1.40 4.53
CA VAL A 55 -8.57 -1.98 5.00
C VAL A 55 -8.80 -2.82 6.26
N LEU A 56 -9.54 -2.28 7.23
CA LEU A 56 -9.87 -2.97 8.48
C LEU A 56 -10.76 -4.20 8.25
N LEU A 57 -11.80 -4.08 7.41
CA LEU A 57 -12.65 -5.22 7.06
C LEU A 57 -11.86 -6.33 6.36
N GLY A 58 -10.97 -5.97 5.43
CA GLY A 58 -10.07 -6.92 4.79
C GLY A 58 -9.12 -7.59 5.76
N LEU A 59 -8.52 -6.84 6.71
CA LEU A 59 -7.70 -7.42 7.78
C LEU A 59 -8.50 -8.41 8.64
N GLY A 60 -9.70 -8.04 9.08
CA GLY A 60 -10.60 -8.91 9.84
C GLY A 60 -10.97 -10.18 9.07
N ALA A 61 -11.35 -10.05 7.80
CA ALA A 61 -11.61 -11.17 6.91
C ALA A 61 -10.38 -12.08 6.75
N GLY A 62 -9.18 -11.50 6.67
CA GLY A 62 -7.92 -12.23 6.62
C GLY A 62 -7.71 -13.08 7.87
N VAL A 63 -7.90 -12.49 9.06
CA VAL A 63 -7.78 -13.21 10.34
C VAL A 63 -8.78 -14.37 10.44
N LEU A 64 -10.04 -14.13 10.06
CA LEU A 64 -11.08 -15.15 10.02
C LEU A 64 -10.72 -16.29 9.05
N ALA A 65 -10.10 -15.96 7.92
CA ALA A 65 -9.75 -16.91 6.86
C ALA A 65 -8.45 -17.70 7.07
N GLY A 66 -7.73 -17.56 8.20
CA GLY A 66 -6.44 -18.25 8.36
C GLY A 66 -5.19 -17.38 8.29
N PHE A 67 -5.35 -16.07 8.09
CA PHE A 67 -4.29 -15.15 7.70
C PHE A 67 -3.62 -15.54 6.36
N PRO A 68 -4.41 -15.64 5.27
CA PRO A 68 -3.89 -15.94 3.94
C PRO A 68 -2.95 -14.83 3.45
N ARG A 69 -2.17 -15.13 2.40
CA ARG A 69 -1.12 -14.22 1.92
C ARG A 69 -1.62 -12.80 1.57
N TRP A 70 -2.81 -12.65 0.98
CA TRP A 70 -3.34 -11.32 0.66
C TRP A 70 -3.59 -10.46 1.91
N ALA A 71 -3.80 -11.07 3.09
CA ALA A 71 -4.07 -10.35 4.33
C ALA A 71 -2.87 -9.48 4.76
N TYR A 72 -1.66 -9.80 4.30
CA TYR A 72 -0.47 -9.00 4.55
C TYR A 72 -0.51 -7.62 3.86
N SER A 73 -1.20 -7.48 2.72
CA SER A 73 -1.44 -6.17 2.13
C SER A 73 -2.29 -5.31 3.07
N TYR A 74 -3.38 -5.85 3.59
CA TYR A 74 -4.28 -5.16 4.52
C TYR A 74 -3.59 -4.85 5.85
N LEU A 75 -2.75 -5.76 6.35
CA LEU A 75 -1.91 -5.49 7.51
C LEU A 75 -0.99 -4.29 7.24
N GLY A 76 -0.23 -4.31 6.13
CA GLY A 76 0.66 -3.21 5.76
C GLY A 76 -0.05 -1.87 5.67
N TRP A 77 -1.18 -1.82 4.96
CA TRP A 77 -2.01 -0.62 4.86
C TRP A 77 -2.56 -0.18 6.22
N SER A 78 -3.02 -1.10 7.06
CA SER A 78 -3.57 -0.75 8.38
C SER A 78 -2.52 -0.16 9.32
N LEU A 79 -1.26 -0.60 9.22
CA LEU A 79 -0.15 -0.06 10.00
C LEU A 79 0.23 1.35 9.51
N ILE A 80 0.26 1.57 8.19
CA ILE A 80 0.49 2.89 7.60
C ILE A 80 -0.60 3.86 8.02
N LEU A 81 -1.88 3.45 7.94
CA LEU A 81 -3.01 4.29 8.35
C LEU A 81 -2.96 4.61 9.84
N ALA A 82 -2.70 3.61 10.70
CA ALA A 82 -2.57 3.85 12.14
C ALA A 82 -1.43 4.83 12.45
N TRP A 83 -0.29 4.69 11.78
CA TRP A 83 0.84 5.61 11.92
C TRP A 83 0.51 7.01 11.41
N TRP A 84 0.03 7.13 10.17
CA TRP A 84 -0.29 8.41 9.54
C TRP A 84 -1.36 9.18 10.33
N LEU A 85 -2.47 8.51 10.67
CA LEU A 85 -3.53 9.12 11.45
C LEU A 85 -3.07 9.47 12.87
N SER A 86 -2.11 8.76 13.48
CA SER A 86 -1.62 9.10 14.82
C SER A 86 -0.83 10.41 14.91
N ASP A 87 -0.47 11.00 13.76
CA ASP A 87 0.21 12.30 13.68
C ASP A 87 -0.67 13.38 13.01
N MET A 88 -1.91 13.05 12.61
CA MET A 88 -2.81 14.02 11.98
C MET A 88 -3.55 14.90 13.00
N GLY A 89 -3.52 16.20 12.74
CA GLY A 89 -4.39 17.18 13.41
C GLY A 89 -5.56 17.57 12.50
N ILE A 90 -6.79 17.36 12.98
CA ILE A 90 -8.02 17.81 12.31
C ILE A 90 -8.44 19.17 12.90
N TYR A 91 -8.40 20.20 12.06
CA TYR A 91 -8.87 21.57 12.38
C TYR A 91 -8.31 22.17 13.68
N GLY A 92 -7.06 21.83 14.05
CA GLY A 92 -6.36 22.39 15.23
C GLY A 92 -6.92 22.00 16.60
N ALA A 93 -8.13 21.43 16.68
CA ALA A 93 -8.82 21.08 17.91
C ALA A 93 -8.77 19.58 18.23
N TYR A 94 -8.71 18.72 17.21
CA TYR A 94 -8.67 17.26 17.39
C TYR A 94 -7.38 16.69 16.83
N ARG A 95 -6.45 16.34 17.71
CA ARG A 95 -5.32 15.47 17.36
C ARG A 95 -5.77 14.03 17.46
N LEU A 96 -5.72 13.33 16.33
CA LEU A 96 -5.79 11.88 16.35
C LEU A 96 -4.45 11.41 16.96
N ASP A 97 -4.51 10.74 18.11
CA ASP A 97 -3.33 10.37 18.88
C ASP A 97 -2.97 8.89 18.67
N SER A 98 -2.09 8.36 19.53
CA SER A 98 -1.70 6.95 19.52
C SER A 98 -2.88 5.97 19.67
N ARG A 99 -4.10 6.42 19.98
CA ARG A 99 -5.29 5.57 20.01
C ARG A 99 -5.70 5.06 18.63
N MET A 100 -5.24 5.67 17.53
CA MET A 100 -5.50 5.15 16.18
C MET A 100 -4.97 3.72 16.00
N TRP A 101 -3.92 3.33 16.74
CA TRP A 101 -3.39 1.96 16.79
C TRP A 101 -4.37 0.95 17.41
N LEU A 102 -5.37 1.40 18.18
CA LEU A 102 -6.39 0.53 18.75
C LEU A 102 -7.36 0.00 17.69
N LEU A 103 -7.49 0.67 16.54
CA LEU A 103 -8.40 0.23 15.46
C LEU A 103 -7.94 -1.10 14.82
N PRO A 104 -6.72 -1.20 14.23
CA PRO A 104 -6.27 -2.48 13.68
C PRO A 104 -6.12 -3.55 14.77
N LEU A 105 -5.66 -3.19 15.97
CA LEU A 105 -5.55 -4.12 17.09
C LEU A 105 -6.92 -4.66 17.51
N GLY A 106 -7.91 -3.79 17.65
CA GLY A 106 -9.28 -4.13 18.03
C GLY A 106 -9.94 -5.06 17.02
N VAL A 107 -9.80 -4.77 15.72
CA VAL A 107 -10.29 -5.65 14.64
C VAL A 107 -9.60 -7.00 14.67
N PHE A 108 -8.28 -7.03 14.88
CA PHE A 108 -7.52 -8.28 14.96
C PHE A 108 -7.97 -9.14 16.15
N VAL A 109 -8.08 -8.55 17.36
CA VAL A 109 -8.55 -9.24 18.57
C VAL A 109 -10.00 -9.70 18.44
N LEU A 110 -10.88 -8.87 17.89
CA LEU A 110 -12.28 -9.22 17.65
C LEU A 110 -12.39 -10.41 16.69
N ALA A 111 -11.68 -10.37 15.55
CA ALA A 111 -11.69 -11.46 14.58
C ALA A 111 -11.10 -12.76 15.16
N MET A 112 -10.04 -12.69 15.96
CA MET A 112 -9.51 -13.85 16.68
C MET A 112 -10.52 -14.40 17.70
N SER A 113 -11.25 -13.52 18.40
CA SER A 113 -12.27 -13.91 19.38
C SER A 113 -13.46 -14.60 18.72
N VAL A 114 -13.90 -14.09 17.56
CA VAL A 114 -14.94 -14.73 16.73
C VAL A 114 -14.48 -16.10 16.26
N ARG A 115 -13.23 -16.21 15.79
CA ARG A 115 -12.63 -17.48 15.34
C ARG A 115 -12.32 -18.45 16.50
N ARG A 116 -12.18 -17.94 17.73
CA ARG A 116 -11.78 -18.68 18.94
C ARG A 116 -10.48 -19.47 18.75
N SER A 117 -9.49 -18.89 18.08
CA SER A 117 -8.24 -19.58 17.75
C SER A 117 -7.04 -18.63 17.68
N MET A 118 -5.90 -19.07 18.19
CA MET A 118 -4.59 -18.41 18.04
C MET A 118 -3.88 -18.79 16.72
N ALA A 119 -4.45 -19.70 15.93
CA ALA A 119 -3.90 -20.10 14.64
C ALA A 119 -3.57 -18.94 13.69
N PRO A 120 -4.40 -17.88 13.51
CA PRO A 120 -4.05 -16.77 12.62
C PRO A 120 -2.84 -15.96 13.12
N LEU A 121 -2.66 -15.78 14.44
CA LEU A 121 -1.48 -15.11 14.98
C LEU A 121 -0.21 -15.95 14.71
N HIS A 122 -0.27 -17.25 14.94
CA HIS A 122 0.84 -18.15 14.60
C HIS A 122 1.11 -18.15 13.10
N ALA A 123 0.07 -18.13 12.25
CA ALA A 123 0.22 -18.07 10.80
C ALA A 123 0.84 -16.75 10.32
N LEU A 124 0.48 -15.62 10.93
CA LEU A 124 1.10 -14.31 10.70
C LEU A 124 2.60 -14.36 11.01
N LEU A 125 2.97 -14.77 12.24
CA LEU A 125 4.36 -14.79 12.67
C LEU A 125 5.19 -15.81 11.89
N ALA A 126 4.66 -17.01 11.68
CA ALA A 126 5.32 -18.04 10.88
C ALA A 126 5.47 -17.62 9.41
N GLY A 127 4.49 -16.91 8.85
CA GLY A 127 4.56 -16.41 7.48
C GLY A 127 5.66 -15.36 7.30
N LEU A 128 5.72 -14.36 8.18
CA LEU A 128 6.82 -13.37 8.18
C LEU A 128 8.19 -14.03 8.33
N TRP A 129 8.28 -15.05 9.18
CA TRP A 129 9.54 -15.77 9.39
C TRP A 129 9.97 -16.62 8.19
N ARG A 130 9.02 -17.28 7.53
CA ARG A 130 9.27 -18.22 6.41
C ARG A 130 9.43 -17.50 5.07
N ASP A 131 8.69 -16.42 4.84
CA ASP A 131 8.66 -15.71 3.56
C ASP A 131 9.01 -14.24 3.75
N TRP A 132 10.29 -13.93 3.59
CA TRP A 132 10.81 -12.56 3.76
C TRP A 132 10.36 -11.62 2.64
N THR A 133 9.78 -12.14 1.55
CA THR A 133 9.17 -11.28 0.52
C THR A 133 7.95 -10.53 1.04
N LEU A 134 7.40 -10.90 2.20
CA LEU A 134 6.34 -10.15 2.88
C LEU A 134 6.85 -8.83 3.48
N LEU A 135 8.13 -8.77 3.89
CA LEU A 135 8.76 -7.51 4.29
C LEU A 135 8.91 -6.57 3.08
N SER A 136 9.25 -7.12 1.91
CA SER A 136 9.24 -6.35 0.65
C SER A 136 7.87 -5.80 0.32
N LEU A 137 6.82 -6.59 0.53
CA LEU A 137 5.45 -6.11 0.35
C LEU A 137 5.14 -4.94 1.30
N GLY A 138 5.55 -5.02 2.57
CA GLY A 138 5.39 -3.92 3.53
C GLY A 138 6.11 -2.63 3.09
N MET A 139 7.39 -2.74 2.70
CA MET A 139 8.14 -1.60 2.15
C MET A 139 7.46 -1.05 0.89
N TYR A 140 7.03 -1.92 -0.01
CA TYR A 140 6.31 -1.56 -1.21
C TYR A 140 5.02 -0.78 -0.91
N THR A 141 4.23 -1.23 0.07
CA THR A 141 3.02 -0.52 0.51
C THR A 141 3.34 0.89 1.00
N PHE A 142 4.41 1.07 1.79
CA PHE A 142 4.83 2.37 2.27
C PHE A 142 5.18 3.33 1.12
N PHE A 143 5.96 2.87 0.14
CA PHE A 143 6.31 3.69 -1.03
C PHE A 143 5.14 3.93 -1.97
N ALA A 144 4.22 2.98 -2.11
CA ALA A 144 2.99 3.18 -2.87
C ALA A 144 2.09 4.24 -2.20
N TRP A 145 1.98 4.23 -0.87
CA TRP A 145 1.26 5.26 -0.11
C TRP A 145 1.85 6.65 -0.37
N LEU A 146 3.17 6.81 -0.26
CA LEU A 146 3.85 8.07 -0.53
C LEU A 146 3.69 8.53 -1.99
N GLY A 147 3.98 7.65 -2.96
CA GLY A 147 4.08 8.04 -4.37
C GLY A 147 2.74 8.19 -5.11
N VAL A 148 1.61 7.79 -4.51
CA VAL A 148 0.28 7.93 -5.10
C VAL A 148 -0.52 9.10 -4.49
N LEU A 149 -0.07 9.66 -3.36
CA LEU A 149 -0.78 10.71 -2.62
C LEU A 149 -0.91 12.02 -3.41
N TYR A 150 0.20 12.55 -3.94
CA TYR A 150 0.27 13.81 -4.68
C TYR A 150 -0.46 15.02 -4.02
N ASP A 151 -0.53 15.09 -2.69
CA ASP A 151 -1.34 16.05 -1.95
C ASP A 151 -0.97 17.53 -2.14
N GLU A 152 0.29 17.84 -2.45
CA GLU A 152 0.77 19.20 -2.72
C GLU A 152 1.02 19.49 -4.22
N ASN A 153 0.60 18.58 -5.09
CA ASN A 153 0.85 18.72 -6.53
C ASN A 153 -0.29 19.46 -7.22
N HIS A 154 0.04 20.44 -8.06
CA HIS A 154 -0.95 21.27 -8.76
C HIS A 154 -0.83 21.16 -10.29
N HIS A 155 -0.27 20.06 -10.80
CA HIS A 155 -0.12 19.83 -12.23
C HIS A 155 -1.49 19.84 -12.94
N PRO A 156 -1.68 20.52 -14.09
CA PRO A 156 -2.95 20.49 -14.83
C PRO A 156 -3.42 19.10 -15.30
N TYR A 157 -2.53 18.11 -15.33
CA TYR A 157 -2.82 16.73 -15.72
C TYR A 157 -2.69 15.75 -14.53
N LEU A 158 -2.78 16.26 -13.30
CA LEU A 158 -2.52 15.50 -12.08
C LEU A 158 -3.29 14.17 -12.00
N LEU A 159 -4.56 14.17 -12.38
CA LEU A 159 -5.39 12.95 -12.36
C LEU A 159 -4.81 11.83 -13.23
N ILE A 160 -4.20 12.16 -14.38
CA ILE A 160 -3.54 11.17 -15.24
C ILE A 160 -2.34 10.56 -14.51
N PHE A 161 -1.57 11.38 -13.79
CA PHE A 161 -0.44 10.89 -13.00
C PHE A 161 -0.89 10.02 -11.82
N ILE A 162 -1.94 10.40 -11.09
CA ILE A 162 -2.49 9.58 -10.00
C ILE A 162 -3.00 8.24 -10.55
N ILE A 163 -3.76 8.24 -11.66
CA ILE A 163 -4.27 7.01 -12.29
C ILE A 163 -3.11 6.11 -12.74
N THR A 164 -2.13 6.66 -13.45
CA THR A 164 -1.00 5.88 -13.97
C THR A 164 -0.11 5.34 -12.84
N SER A 165 0.19 6.14 -11.82
CA SER A 165 0.88 5.70 -10.61
C SER A 165 0.09 4.57 -9.92
N THR A 166 -1.23 4.73 -9.78
CA THR A 166 -2.13 3.71 -9.18
C THR A 166 -2.07 2.41 -9.97
N LEU A 167 -2.15 2.46 -11.30
CA LEU A 167 -2.07 1.28 -12.15
C LEU A 167 -0.71 0.59 -12.04
N ALA A 168 0.39 1.37 -11.98
CA ALA A 168 1.73 0.83 -11.79
C ALA A 168 1.87 0.10 -10.46
N VAL A 169 1.36 0.67 -9.35
CA VAL A 169 1.43 0.01 -8.05
C VAL A 169 0.49 -1.20 -7.94
N CYS A 170 -0.70 -1.11 -8.53
CA CYS A 170 -1.63 -2.23 -8.62
C CYS A 170 -1.02 -3.39 -9.41
N ALA A 171 -0.34 -3.12 -10.54
CA ALA A 171 0.31 -4.13 -11.35
C ALA A 171 1.43 -4.84 -10.57
N GLY A 172 2.28 -4.10 -9.87
CA GLY A 172 3.35 -4.69 -9.04
C GLY A 172 2.79 -5.60 -7.94
N ALA A 173 1.77 -5.14 -7.20
CA ALA A 173 1.08 -5.96 -6.20
C ALA A 173 0.40 -7.19 -6.82
N TRP A 174 -0.34 -7.01 -7.92
CA TRP A 174 -1.03 -8.09 -8.62
C TRP A 174 -0.07 -9.20 -9.06
N PHE A 175 1.03 -8.83 -9.74
CA PHE A 175 2.03 -9.79 -10.16
C PHE A 175 2.74 -10.44 -8.96
N TYR A 176 3.05 -9.69 -7.90
CA TYR A 176 3.60 -10.27 -6.66
C TYR A 176 2.75 -11.42 -6.11
N PHE A 177 1.42 -11.29 -6.10
CA PHE A 177 0.54 -12.37 -5.63
C PHE A 177 0.34 -13.50 -6.63
N ARG A 178 0.59 -13.26 -7.93
CA ARG A 178 0.48 -14.26 -8.99
C ARG A 178 1.72 -15.15 -9.09
N GLN A 179 2.90 -14.62 -8.79
CA GLN A 179 4.15 -15.36 -8.93
C GLN A 179 4.38 -16.34 -7.76
N THR A 180 4.92 -17.51 -8.06
CA THR A 180 5.26 -18.53 -7.05
C THR A 180 6.68 -18.33 -6.51
N GLY A 181 7.64 -17.95 -7.36
CA GLY A 181 9.05 -17.80 -6.98
C GLY A 181 9.35 -16.50 -6.22
N ALA A 182 10.12 -16.59 -5.13
CA ALA A 182 10.43 -15.44 -4.27
C ALA A 182 11.07 -14.26 -5.02
N ILE A 183 12.04 -14.52 -5.90
CA ILE A 183 12.68 -13.48 -6.73
C ILE A 183 11.69 -12.84 -7.69
N GLN A 184 10.86 -13.62 -8.40
CA GLN A 184 9.88 -13.07 -9.34
C GLN A 184 8.87 -12.16 -8.66
N ARG A 185 8.45 -12.52 -7.44
CA ARG A 185 7.56 -11.69 -6.61
C ARG A 185 8.21 -10.35 -6.29
N VAL A 186 9.43 -10.38 -5.79
CA VAL A 186 10.18 -9.17 -5.42
C VAL A 186 10.51 -8.29 -6.63
N LEU A 187 10.89 -8.88 -7.76
CA LEU A 187 11.10 -8.15 -9.00
C LEU A 187 9.82 -7.46 -9.48
N SER A 188 8.65 -8.07 -9.28
CA SER A 188 7.36 -7.43 -9.62
C SER A 188 7.13 -6.15 -8.80
N LEU A 189 7.48 -6.17 -7.51
CA LEU A 189 7.41 -4.98 -6.66
C LEU A 189 8.43 -3.92 -7.09
N ILE A 190 9.68 -4.31 -7.36
CA ILE A 190 10.74 -3.39 -7.83
C ILE A 190 10.32 -2.70 -9.13
N ILE A 191 9.82 -3.46 -10.11
CA ILE A 191 9.34 -2.91 -11.40
C ILE A 191 8.20 -1.92 -11.16
N GLY A 192 7.26 -2.24 -10.27
CA GLY A 192 6.18 -1.32 -9.89
C GLY A 192 6.69 -0.01 -9.27
N LEU A 193 7.71 -0.07 -8.39
CA LEU A 193 8.31 1.13 -7.79
C LEU A 193 9.12 1.95 -8.79
N ILE A 194 9.87 1.29 -9.68
CA ILE A 194 10.60 2.00 -10.74
C ILE A 194 9.61 2.72 -11.65
N ALA A 195 8.52 2.06 -12.06
CA ALA A 195 7.48 2.69 -12.86
C ALA A 195 6.85 3.89 -12.12
N LEU A 196 6.53 3.73 -10.83
CA LEU A 196 6.02 4.82 -9.98
C LEU A 196 6.99 6.02 -9.96
N MET A 197 8.28 5.79 -9.77
CA MET A 197 9.31 6.85 -9.75
C MET A 197 9.47 7.52 -11.12
N VAL A 198 9.43 6.77 -12.21
CA VAL A 198 9.49 7.34 -13.57
C VAL A 198 8.28 8.24 -13.81
N ILE A 199 7.08 7.81 -13.42
CA ILE A 199 5.85 8.61 -13.56
C ILE A 199 5.95 9.89 -12.72
N GLY A 200 6.39 9.79 -11.45
CA GLY A 200 6.60 10.96 -10.58
C GLY A 200 7.69 11.91 -11.10
N GLY A 201 8.77 11.36 -11.67
CA GLY A 201 9.83 12.16 -12.30
C GLY A 201 9.35 12.90 -13.54
N ILE A 202 8.53 12.26 -14.39
CA ILE A 202 7.89 12.93 -15.53
C ILE A 202 6.98 14.06 -15.03
N ASN A 203 6.11 13.78 -14.05
CA ASN A 203 5.23 14.78 -13.45
C ASN A 203 6.02 16.01 -12.97
N SER A 204 7.09 15.78 -12.20
CA SER A 204 7.93 16.84 -11.62
C SER A 204 8.68 17.62 -12.70
N ALA A 205 9.08 16.96 -13.80
CA ALA A 205 9.76 17.60 -14.91
C ALA A 205 8.81 18.43 -15.81
N THR A 206 7.51 18.10 -15.84
CA THR A 206 6.51 18.78 -16.67
C THR A 206 5.68 19.81 -15.91
N TRP A 207 5.86 19.92 -14.60
CA TRP A 207 5.21 20.91 -13.75
C TRP A 207 6.22 21.92 -13.21
N ASP A 208 5.95 23.21 -13.44
CA ASP A 208 6.74 24.29 -12.85
C ASP A 208 6.26 24.57 -11.41
N TRP A 209 6.66 23.68 -10.49
CA TRP A 209 6.40 23.83 -9.07
C TRP A 209 7.07 25.08 -8.47
N ARG A 210 8.17 25.55 -9.08
CA ARG A 210 8.89 26.75 -8.61
C ARG A 210 8.05 27.99 -8.77
N ALA A 211 7.42 28.15 -9.94
CA ALA A 211 6.49 29.23 -10.18
C ALA A 211 5.30 29.22 -9.21
N TYR A 212 4.83 28.02 -8.81
CA TYR A 212 3.74 27.88 -7.84
C TYR A 212 4.15 28.36 -6.43
N TYR A 213 5.38 28.04 -5.99
CA TYR A 213 5.89 28.41 -4.67
C TYR A 213 6.70 29.73 -4.64
N ASP A 214 6.75 30.48 -5.74
CA ASP A 214 7.54 31.71 -5.90
C ASP A 214 9.04 31.50 -5.57
N LEU A 215 9.59 30.38 -6.04
CA LEU A 215 10.99 29.99 -5.83
C LEU A 215 11.87 30.40 -7.01
N PRO A 216 13.17 30.68 -6.78
CA PRO A 216 14.09 31.03 -7.86
C PRO A 216 14.31 29.87 -8.83
N ASP A 217 14.63 30.18 -10.09
CA ASP A 217 14.92 29.19 -11.15
C ASP A 217 16.08 28.22 -10.82
N SER A 218 16.91 28.57 -9.82
CA SER A 218 17.98 27.71 -9.32
C SER A 218 17.52 26.62 -8.35
N ALA A 219 16.26 26.63 -7.90
CA ALA A 219 15.73 25.68 -6.92
C ALA A 219 15.63 24.27 -7.52
N ASN A 220 16.45 23.32 -7.07
CA ASN A 220 16.43 21.96 -7.59
C ASN A 220 15.55 21.04 -6.71
N ASP A 221 14.70 20.26 -7.36
CA ASP A 221 13.85 19.26 -6.71
C ASP A 221 14.53 17.88 -6.59
N ILE A 222 15.62 17.67 -7.36
CA ILE A 222 16.34 16.41 -7.34
C ILE A 222 17.22 16.35 -6.09
N SER A 223 16.85 15.49 -5.15
CA SER A 223 17.67 15.12 -3.99
C SER A 223 18.56 13.91 -4.32
N PRO A 224 19.90 14.07 -4.45
CA PRO A 224 20.82 12.95 -4.64
C PRO A 224 20.74 11.94 -3.49
N ILE A 225 20.49 12.45 -2.27
CA ILE A 225 20.29 11.62 -1.07
C ILE A 225 19.03 10.78 -1.24
N GLY A 226 17.93 11.35 -1.73
CA GLY A 226 16.70 10.63 -2.03
C GLY A 226 16.93 9.48 -3.04
N ALA A 227 17.69 9.74 -4.10
CA ALA A 227 18.04 8.72 -5.08
C ALA A 227 18.87 7.57 -4.49
N VAL A 228 19.85 7.88 -3.63
CA VAL A 228 20.65 6.86 -2.92
C VAL A 228 19.77 6.04 -1.97
N VAL A 229 18.94 6.70 -1.16
CA VAL A 229 18.00 6.02 -0.25
C VAL A 229 17.07 5.09 -1.03
N PHE A 230 16.52 5.55 -2.15
CA PHE A 230 15.67 4.72 -3.00
C PHE A 230 16.41 3.50 -3.55
N ALA A 231 17.65 3.67 -4.05
CA ALA A 231 18.47 2.55 -4.53
C ALA A 231 18.76 1.51 -3.44
N LEU A 232 19.06 1.97 -2.21
CA LEU A 232 19.27 1.09 -1.05
C LEU A 232 18.01 0.29 -0.70
N ILE A 233 16.84 0.91 -0.83
CA ILE A 233 15.55 0.25 -0.58
C ILE A 233 15.26 -0.80 -1.63
N LEU A 234 15.51 -0.52 -2.92
CA LEU A 234 15.40 -1.53 -3.97
C LEU A 234 16.35 -2.71 -3.72
N ALA A 235 17.59 -2.44 -3.30
CA ALA A 235 18.56 -3.47 -2.94
C ALA A 235 18.08 -4.31 -1.74
N LEU A 236 17.50 -3.67 -0.71
CA LEU A 236 16.94 -4.36 0.46
C LEU A 236 15.73 -5.23 0.08
N ILE A 237 14.82 -4.70 -0.76
CA ILE A 237 13.69 -5.43 -1.33
C ILE A 237 14.19 -6.66 -2.11
N PHE A 238 15.27 -6.51 -2.90
CA PHE A 238 15.87 -7.63 -3.64
C PHE A 238 16.49 -8.67 -2.70
N LEU A 239 17.23 -8.23 -1.69
CA LEU A 239 17.93 -9.08 -0.73
C LEU A 239 16.96 -10.01 0.01
N THR A 240 15.80 -9.52 0.46
CA THR A 240 14.79 -10.37 1.11
C THR A 240 14.23 -11.44 0.16
N GLY A 241 14.10 -11.15 -1.14
CA GLY A 241 13.75 -12.11 -2.17
C GLY A 241 14.77 -13.22 -2.31
N TYR A 242 16.05 -12.84 -2.40
CA TYR A 242 17.17 -13.77 -2.48
C TYR A 242 17.27 -14.68 -1.26
N LEU A 243 17.19 -14.10 -0.05
CA LEU A 243 17.24 -14.84 1.20
C LEU A 243 16.03 -15.77 1.37
N SER A 244 14.84 -15.33 0.95
CA SER A 244 13.64 -16.18 0.94
C SER A 244 13.77 -17.36 -0.02
N GLN A 245 14.36 -17.16 -1.21
CA GLN A 245 14.59 -18.26 -2.14
C GLN A 245 15.60 -19.26 -1.58
N LYS A 246 16.72 -18.79 -1.03
CA LYS A 246 17.75 -19.67 -0.45
C LYS A 246 17.18 -20.55 0.67
N ARG A 247 16.30 -20.00 1.52
CA ARG A 247 15.64 -20.75 2.60
C ARG A 247 14.68 -21.84 2.11
N GLN A 248 14.13 -21.72 0.90
CA GLN A 248 13.24 -22.76 0.35
C GLN A 248 13.99 -24.00 -0.14
N HIS A 249 15.32 -23.92 -0.27
CA HIS A 249 16.18 -25.00 -0.72
C HIS A 249 16.97 -25.69 0.41
N VAL A 250 16.76 -25.28 1.66
CA VAL A 250 17.35 -25.88 2.87
C VAL A 250 16.28 -26.66 3.61
#